data_AF-A0A813DPI7-F1
#
_entry.id   AF-A0A813DPI7-F1
#
_cell.length_a   1.000
_cell.length_b   1.000
_cell.length_c   1.000
_cell.angle_alpha   90.00
_cell.angle_beta   90.00
_cell.angle_gamma   90.00
#
_symmetry.space_group_name_H-M   'P 1'
#
loop_
_entity.id
_entity.type
_entity.pdbx_description
1 polymer ?
#
loop_
_entity_poly.entity_id
_entity_poly.type
_entity_poly.pdbx_seq_one_letter_code
_entity_poly.pdbx_strand_id
1 'polypeptide(L)'
;PSSSSTAWRAVFEGTQFLVGEAVLFAPVLEQGARARLVYLPGKGTLWAPCLQVLDAQDAGLPAPEGFSGQQVVEFPVPLNATACFLRLSSPAGVGRQNSRLRGR
;
A
#
# COMPACT_ATOMS: atom_id res chain seq x y z
N PRO A 1 -19.21 23.56 -4.66
CA PRO A 1 -17.97 23.42 -3.86
C PRO A 1 -17.20 22.13 -4.26
N SER A 2 -16.49 22.19 -5.39
CA SER A 2 -15.77 21.06 -6.02
C SER A 2 -14.26 21.26 -6.08
N SER A 3 -13.74 22.42 -5.63
CA SER A 3 -12.31 22.77 -5.74
C SER A 3 -11.40 21.90 -4.88
N SER A 4 -11.89 21.36 -3.76
CA SER A 4 -11.06 20.58 -2.84
C SER A 4 -10.70 19.22 -3.42
N SER A 5 -11.56 18.61 -4.26
CA SER A 5 -11.34 17.22 -4.72
C SER A 5 -10.27 17.08 -5.79
N THR A 6 -10.11 18.10 -6.62
CA THR A 6 -9.15 18.09 -7.72
C THR A 6 -7.74 18.41 -7.22
N ALA A 7 -7.63 19.25 -6.19
CA ALA A 7 -6.35 19.66 -5.62
C ALA A 7 -5.58 18.48 -4.99
N TRP A 8 -6.24 17.64 -4.18
CA TRP A 8 -5.54 16.49 -3.57
C TRP A 8 -5.19 15.42 -4.59
N ARG A 9 -6.00 15.23 -5.64
CA ARG A 9 -5.68 14.29 -6.73
C ARG A 9 -4.39 14.67 -7.42
N ALA A 10 -4.26 15.94 -7.81
CA ALA A 10 -3.05 16.45 -8.46
C ALA A 10 -1.80 16.31 -7.57
N VAL A 11 -1.95 16.53 -6.25
CA VAL A 11 -0.85 16.33 -5.28
C VAL A 11 -0.40 14.87 -5.26
N PHE A 12 -1.30 13.90 -5.21
CA PHE A 12 -0.90 12.49 -5.17
C PHE A 12 -0.37 11.98 -6.51
N GLU A 13 -0.99 12.35 -7.63
CA GLU A 13 -0.53 11.96 -8.98
C GLU A 13 0.91 12.40 -9.27
N GLY A 14 1.36 13.53 -8.72
CA GLY A 14 2.72 14.03 -8.89
C GLY A 14 3.74 13.58 -7.84
N THR A 15 3.32 12.92 -6.75
CA THR A 15 4.20 12.69 -5.60
C THR A 15 4.26 11.24 -5.11
N GLN A 16 3.43 10.34 -5.62
CA GLN A 16 3.49 8.90 -5.33
C GLN A 16 3.37 8.10 -6.62
N PHE A 17 3.94 6.89 -6.63
CA PHE A 17 3.96 6.03 -7.81
C PHE A 17 3.87 4.56 -7.42
N LEU A 18 3.34 3.75 -8.34
CA LEU A 18 3.31 2.30 -8.21
C LEU A 18 4.53 1.69 -8.89
N VAL A 19 5.15 0.70 -8.24
CA VAL A 19 6.13 -0.20 -8.85
C VAL A 19 5.44 -1.55 -9.06
N GLY A 20 5.25 -1.90 -10.33
CA GLY A 20 4.37 -3.01 -10.71
C GLY A 20 2.92 -2.76 -10.28
N GLU A 21 2.20 -3.83 -9.93
CA GLU A 21 0.78 -3.75 -9.54
C GLU A 21 0.55 -3.74 -8.01
N ALA A 22 1.61 -3.91 -7.23
CA ALA A 22 1.51 -4.28 -5.81
C ALA A 22 2.28 -3.39 -4.85
N VAL A 23 3.21 -2.55 -5.30
CA VAL A 23 4.01 -1.71 -4.39
C VAL A 23 3.74 -0.24 -4.67
N LEU A 24 3.33 0.51 -3.65
CA LEU A 24 3.14 1.95 -3.70
C LEU A 24 4.28 2.65 -2.96
N PHE A 25 4.99 3.54 -3.65
CA PHE A 25 5.97 4.43 -3.04
C PHE A 25 5.42 5.84 -2.92
N ALA A 26 5.67 6.42 -1.76
CA ALA A 26 5.32 7.78 -1.40
C ALA A 26 6.53 8.44 -0.68
N PRO A 27 7.57 8.90 -1.42
CA PRO A 27 8.74 9.56 -0.84
C PRO A 27 8.46 10.91 -0.17
N VAL A 28 9.04 11.18 0.99
CA VAL A 28 8.96 12.52 1.59
C VAL A 28 9.71 13.52 0.71
N LEU A 29 9.04 14.59 0.28
CA LEU A 29 9.62 15.61 -0.60
C LEU A 29 9.99 16.90 0.15
N GLU A 30 9.44 17.09 1.35
CA GLU A 30 9.63 18.29 2.16
C GLU A 30 10.70 18.07 3.24
N GLN A 31 11.65 19.00 3.35
CA GLN A 31 12.70 18.92 4.36
C GLN A 31 12.13 19.03 5.78
N GLY A 32 12.53 18.11 6.67
CA GLY A 32 12.12 18.12 8.07
C GLY A 32 10.73 17.51 8.36
N ALA A 33 9.99 17.10 7.33
CA ALA A 33 8.74 16.38 7.50
C ALA A 33 8.97 15.02 8.19
N ARG A 34 8.10 14.69 9.16
CA ARG A 34 8.13 13.42 9.93
C ARG A 34 6.96 12.49 9.62
N ALA A 35 6.04 12.97 8.80
CA ALA A 35 4.88 12.24 8.35
C ALA A 35 4.56 12.67 6.93
N ARG A 36 3.77 11.85 6.24
CA ARG A 36 3.34 12.10 4.88
C ARG A 36 1.90 11.67 4.68
N LEU A 37 1.12 12.52 3.99
CA LEU A 37 -0.17 12.11 3.45
C LEU A 37 0.02 11.20 2.23
N VAL A 38 -0.64 10.05 2.25
CA VAL A 38 -0.56 9.01 1.22
C VAL A 38 -1.97 8.60 0.82
N TYR A 39 -2.26 8.64 -0.48
CA TYR A 39 -3.49 8.07 -1.01
C TYR A 39 -3.28 6.62 -1.40
N LEU A 40 -4.12 5.72 -0.90
CA LEU A 40 -4.05 4.30 -1.19
C LEU A 40 -5.02 3.97 -2.33
N PRO A 41 -4.55 3.57 -3.52
CA PRO A 41 -5.43 3.42 -4.67
C PRO A 41 -6.19 2.09 -4.68
N GLY A 42 -7.23 2.00 -5.50
CA GLY A 42 -7.96 0.76 -5.78
C GLY A 42 -9.16 0.52 -4.85
N LYS A 43 -10.36 0.37 -5.42
CA LYS A 43 -11.54 -0.02 -4.63
C LYS A 43 -11.42 -1.50 -4.24
N GLY A 44 -11.71 -1.84 -2.98
CA GLY A 44 -11.69 -3.23 -2.52
C GLY A 44 -10.29 -3.83 -2.40
N THR A 45 -9.24 -3.00 -2.36
CA THR A 45 -7.87 -3.43 -2.09
C THR A 45 -7.51 -3.18 -0.63
N LEU A 46 -6.52 -3.92 -0.16
CA LEU A 46 -5.95 -3.77 1.18
C LEU A 46 -4.46 -3.48 1.04
N TRP A 47 -3.95 -2.50 1.78
CA TRP A 47 -2.57 -2.02 1.70
C TRP A 47 -1.94 -2.05 3.09
N ALA A 48 -0.73 -2.57 3.22
CA ALA A 48 0.01 -2.57 4.48
C ALA A 48 1.41 -1.97 4.31
N PRO A 49 1.99 -1.35 5.35
CA PRO A 49 3.35 -0.82 5.27
C PRO A 49 4.37 -1.91 4.91
N CYS A 50 5.24 -1.65 3.94
CA CYS A 50 6.19 -2.64 3.42
C CYS A 50 7.04 -3.25 4.53
N LEU A 51 7.58 -2.43 5.44
CA LEU A 51 8.42 -2.91 6.55
C LEU A 51 7.66 -3.87 7.47
N GLN A 52 6.40 -3.55 7.83
CA GLN A 52 5.59 -4.42 8.68
C GLN A 52 5.26 -5.75 8.00
N VAL A 53 5.07 -5.75 6.69
CA VAL A 53 4.86 -7.00 5.93
C VAL A 53 6.13 -7.85 5.92
N LEU A 54 7.29 -7.25 5.68
CA LEU A 54 8.57 -7.94 5.67
C LEU A 54 8.91 -8.50 7.06
N ASP A 55 8.74 -7.70 8.11
CA ASP A 55 8.97 -8.13 9.49
C ASP A 55 8.06 -9.31 9.88
N ALA A 56 6.78 -9.27 9.49
CA ALA A 56 5.85 -10.36 9.73
C ALA A 56 6.25 -11.64 8.97
N GLN A 57 6.71 -11.52 7.72
CA GLN A 57 7.17 -12.65 6.92
C GLN A 57 8.41 -13.31 7.54
N ASP A 58 9.41 -12.52 7.91
CA ASP A 58 10.64 -13.01 8.53
C ASP A 58 10.36 -13.69 9.88
N ALA A 59 9.35 -13.19 10.62
CA ALA A 59 8.89 -13.77 11.88
C ALA A 59 7.91 -14.95 11.72
N GLY A 60 7.47 -15.30 10.50
CA GLY A 60 6.46 -16.33 10.26
C GLY A 60 5.06 -15.98 10.81
N LEU A 61 4.76 -14.69 10.96
CA LEU A 61 3.49 -14.15 11.45
C LEU A 61 2.51 -13.88 10.31
N PRO A 62 1.19 -13.82 10.58
CA PRO A 62 0.22 -13.38 9.58
C PRO A 62 0.51 -11.95 9.10
N ALA A 63 0.04 -11.63 7.89
CA ALA A 63 0.15 -10.28 7.36
C ALA A 63 -0.49 -9.27 8.33
N PRO A 64 0.13 -8.09 8.51
CA PRO A 64 -0.39 -7.05 9.39
C PRO A 64 -1.77 -6.57 8.90
N GLU A 65 -2.53 -5.98 9.82
CA GLU A 65 -3.72 -5.24 9.44
C GLU A 65 -3.36 -4.14 8.44
N GLY A 66 -4.19 -4.01 7.40
CA GLY A 66 -3.97 -3.06 6.33
C GLY A 66 -5.01 -1.94 6.34
N PHE A 67 -4.68 -0.91 5.58
CA PHE A 67 -5.54 0.19 5.24
C PHE A 67 -6.37 -0.16 3.99
N SER A 68 -7.63 0.27 3.97
CA SER A 68 -8.47 0.06 2.80
C SER A 68 -8.06 0.99 1.66
N GLY A 69 -8.13 0.50 0.43
CA GLY A 69 -7.98 1.36 -0.73
C GLY A 69 -9.07 2.43 -0.81
N GLN A 70 -8.78 3.50 -1.55
CA GLN A 70 -9.47 4.78 -1.58
C GLN A 70 -9.36 5.64 -0.31
N GLN A 71 -8.54 5.25 0.65
CA GLN A 71 -8.25 6.07 1.84
C GLN A 71 -7.06 7.00 1.60
N VAL A 72 -7.09 8.16 2.27
CA VAL A 72 -5.90 9.00 2.48
C VAL A 72 -5.47 8.78 3.93
N VAL A 73 -4.20 8.43 4.13
CA VAL A 73 -3.62 8.17 5.45
C VAL A 73 -2.49 9.16 5.70
N GLU A 74 -2.40 9.68 6.92
CA GLU A 74 -1.19 10.34 7.40
C GLU A 74 -0.28 9.26 7.97
N PHE A 75 0.85 9.03 7.32
CA PHE A 75 1.77 7.96 7.67
C PHE A 75 3.08 8.52 8.23
N PRO A 76 3.52 8.10 9.42
CA PRO A 76 4.80 8.52 9.97
C PRO A 76 5.96 7.97 9.13
N VAL A 77 6.93 8.83 8.79
CA VAL A 77 8.09 8.44 7.98
C VAL A 77 9.37 8.86 8.73
N PRO A 78 10.15 7.88 9.24
CA PRO A 78 11.48 8.15 9.78
C PRO A 78 12.40 8.81 8.75
N LEU A 79 13.39 9.60 9.22
CA LEU A 79 14.32 10.33 8.36
C LEU A 79 15.08 9.44 7.36
N ASN A 80 15.32 8.18 7.73
CA ASN A 80 16.05 7.18 6.95
C ASN A 80 15.14 6.23 6.16
N ALA A 81 13.86 6.59 5.97
CA ALA A 81 12.88 5.75 5.32
C ALA A 81 12.04 6.52 4.30
N THR A 82 11.35 5.77 3.43
CA THR A 82 10.30 6.28 2.56
C THR A 82 9.00 5.58 2.89
N ALA A 83 7.86 6.27 2.78
CA ALA A 83 6.58 5.58 2.89
C ALA A 83 6.46 4.60 1.72
N CYS A 84 6.19 3.35 2.05
CA CYS A 84 6.06 2.23 1.13
C CYS A 84 4.91 1.36 1.61
N PHE A 85 4.01 1.00 0.71
CA PHE A 85 2.89 0.11 0.99
C PHE A 85 2.86 -1.04 0.01
N LEU A 86 2.66 -2.25 0.52
CA LEU A 86 2.41 -3.45 -0.27
C LEU A 86 0.91 -3.71 -0.30
N ARG A 87 0.38 -3.97 -1.49
CA ARG A 87 -0.97 -4.46 -1.69
C ARG A 87 -1.03 -5.90 -1.20
N LEU A 88 -1.83 -6.15 -0.18
CA LEU A 88 -2.08 -7.49 0.32
C LEU A 88 -2.97 -8.24 -0.67
N SER A 89 -2.58 -9.47 -1.00
CA SER A 89 -3.44 -10.41 -1.71
C SER A 89 -4.72 -10.59 -0.89
N SER A 90 -5.87 -10.36 -1.50
CA SER A 90 -7.14 -10.67 -0.83
C SER A 90 -7.11 -12.15 -0.40
N PRO A 91 -7.51 -12.50 0.84
CA PRO A 91 -7.58 -13.90 1.26
C PRO A 91 -8.51 -14.76 0.37
N ALA A 92 -9.32 -14.15 -0.51
CA ALA A 92 -10.13 -14.83 -1.52
C ALA A 92 -9.31 -15.53 -2.65
N GLY A 93 -7.97 -15.38 -2.69
CA GLY A 93 -7.12 -15.91 -3.77
C GLY A 93 -6.43 -17.26 -3.53
N VAL A 94 -6.42 -17.79 -2.30
CA VAL A 94 -5.65 -19.01 -1.94
C VAL A 94 -6.46 -20.31 -2.19
N GLY A 95 -7.32 -20.32 -3.21
CA GLY A 95 -8.32 -21.41 -3.39
C GLY A 95 -8.56 -21.90 -4.82
N ARG A 96 -7.69 -21.62 -5.81
CA ARG A 96 -7.92 -22.05 -7.20
C ARG A 96 -6.68 -22.53 -7.97
N GLN A 97 -5.74 -23.24 -7.31
CA GLN A 97 -4.61 -23.85 -8.03
C GLN A 97 -4.35 -25.34 -7.76
N ASN A 98 -5.30 -26.10 -7.19
CA ASN A 98 -5.14 -27.55 -6.98
C ASN A 98 -6.26 -28.41 -7.61
N SER A 99 -6.54 -28.27 -8.90
CA SER A 99 -7.47 -29.17 -9.62
C SER A 99 -7.07 -29.56 -11.04
N ARG A 100 -5.76 -29.66 -11.33
CA ARG A 100 -5.28 -30.18 -12.63
C ARG A 100 -4.18 -31.24 -12.58
N LEU A 101 -4.04 -31.97 -11.48
CA LEU A 101 -3.16 -33.15 -11.44
C LEU A 101 -3.81 -34.26 -10.61
N ARG A 102 -4.73 -35.01 -11.23
CA ARG A 102 -5.02 -36.44 -10.97
C ARG A 102 -6.07 -36.88 -11.99
N GLY A 103 -5.61 -37.63 -12.99
CA GLY A 103 -6.43 -38.13 -14.08
C GLY A 103 -5.59 -38.86 -15.11
N ARG A 104 -4.91 -39.92 -14.67
CA ARG A 104 -4.48 -41.07 -15.48
C ARG A 104 -4.55 -42.30 -14.60
#